data_AF-A0A257QBJ1-F1
#
_entry.id   AF-A0A257QBJ1-F1
#
_cell.length_a   1.000
_cell.length_b   1.000
_cell.length_c   1.000
_cell.angle_alpha   90.00
_cell.angle_beta   90.00
_cell.angle_gamma   90.00
#
_symmetry.space_group_name_H-M   'P 1'
#
loop_
_entity.id
_entity.type
_entity.pdbx_description
1 polymer ?
#
loop_
_entity_poly.entity_id
_entity_poly.type
_entity_poly.pdbx_seq_one_letter_code
_entity_poly.pdbx_strand_id
1 'polypeptide(L)'
;MNVSPEDDFPEPIASDSARVETIALAVKSILGALGENPDREGLLNTPTRVAKALIYLTNGMKKPLAEVIGNALFASQNDELVVVRNIEFYSLCEHHMLPIIGHVDIGYIP
;
A
#
# COMPACT_ATOMS: atom_id res chain seq x y z
N MET A 1 -10.23 3.08 -16.87
CA MET A 1 -10.07 1.70 -16.37
C MET A 1 -11.15 1.49 -15.32
N ASN A 2 -12.17 0.67 -15.60
CA ASN A 2 -13.15 0.25 -14.60
C ASN A 2 -12.58 -0.98 -13.90
N VAL A 3 -11.84 -0.77 -12.82
CA VAL A 3 -11.53 -1.84 -11.87
C VAL A 3 -12.79 -2.02 -11.02
N SER A 4 -13.27 -3.26 -10.91
CA SER A 4 -14.40 -3.57 -10.02
C SER A 4 -13.97 -3.23 -8.58
N PRO A 5 -14.84 -2.66 -7.72
CA PRO A 5 -14.52 -2.39 -6.32
C PRO A 5 -14.06 -3.62 -5.51
N GLU A 6 -14.30 -4.82 -6.06
CA GLU A 6 -13.89 -6.11 -5.49
C GLU A 6 -12.46 -6.52 -5.88
N ASP A 7 -11.90 -5.90 -6.93
CA ASP A 7 -10.58 -6.22 -7.51
C ASP A 7 -9.52 -5.12 -7.23
N ASP A 8 -9.83 -4.14 -6.36
CA ASP A 8 -8.99 -2.94 -6.14
C ASP A 8 -7.61 -3.25 -5.51
N PHE A 9 -7.49 -4.34 -4.76
CA PHE A 9 -6.24 -4.73 -4.09
C PHE A 9 -6.03 -6.25 -4.17
N PRO A 10 -4.78 -6.71 -4.28
CA PRO A 10 -4.49 -8.14 -4.30
C PRO A 10 -5.02 -8.81 -3.02
N GLU A 11 -5.47 -10.05 -3.17
CA GLU A 11 -5.98 -10.81 -2.02
C GLU A 11 -4.90 -10.94 -0.93
N PRO A 12 -5.27 -10.69 0.34
CA PRO A 12 -4.35 -10.87 1.46
C PRO A 12 -3.84 -12.31 1.50
N ILE A 13 -2.56 -12.48 1.83
CA ILE A 13 -2.01 -13.81 2.09
C ILE A 13 -2.68 -14.42 3.33
N ALA A 14 -2.67 -15.75 3.46
CA ALA A 14 -3.40 -16.44 4.54
C ALA A 14 -3.08 -15.92 5.96
N SER A 15 -1.85 -15.45 6.19
CA SER A 15 -1.41 -14.87 7.47
C SER A 15 -2.02 -13.49 7.79
N ASP A 16 -2.66 -12.82 6.82
CA ASP A 16 -3.26 -11.50 7.01
C ASP A 16 -4.75 -11.56 7.40
N SER A 17 -5.40 -12.73 7.32
CA SER A 17 -6.86 -12.86 7.54
C SER A 17 -7.32 -12.28 8.89
N ALA A 18 -6.63 -12.62 9.99
CA ALA A 18 -6.96 -12.10 11.32
C ALA A 18 -6.78 -10.58 11.42
N ARG A 19 -5.80 -10.01 10.70
CA ARG A 19 -5.58 -8.56 10.64
C ARG A 19 -6.67 -7.86 9.85
N VAL A 20 -7.10 -8.44 8.73
CA VAL A 20 -8.21 -7.93 7.91
C VAL A 20 -9.47 -7.83 8.76
N GLU A 21 -9.81 -8.90 9.47
CA GLU A 21 -10.99 -8.93 10.34
C GLU A 21 -10.91 -7.86 11.44
N THR A 22 -9.77 -7.77 12.13
CA THR A 22 -9.54 -6.78 13.20
C THR A 22 -9.70 -5.35 12.68
N ILE A 23 -9.05 -5.02 11.56
CA ILE A 23 -9.11 -3.67 10.98
C ILE A 23 -10.52 -3.38 10.46
N ALA A 24 -11.20 -4.35 9.83
CA ALA A 24 -12.56 -4.17 9.35
C ALA A 24 -13.53 -3.82 10.50
N LEU A 25 -13.44 -4.50 11.64
CA LEU A 25 -14.25 -4.15 12.81
C LEU A 25 -13.98 -2.71 13.30
N ALA A 26 -12.72 -2.28 13.31
CA ALA A 26 -12.35 -0.91 13.65
C ALA A 26 -12.91 0.11 12.64
N VAL A 27 -12.81 -0.17 11.34
CA VAL A 27 -13.36 0.71 10.29
C VAL A 27 -14.87 0.80 10.38
N LYS A 28 -15.58 -0.30 10.66
CA LYS A 28 -17.04 -0.27 10.89
C LYS A 28 -17.38 0.67 12.05
N SER A 29 -16.58 0.63 13.12
CA SER A 29 -16.75 1.52 14.29
C SER A 29 -16.47 2.99 13.94
N ILE A 30 -15.43 3.26 13.15
CA ILE A 30 -15.11 4.61 12.65
C ILE A 30 -16.26 5.17 11.81
N LEU A 31 -16.81 4.38 10.87
CA LEU A 31 -17.94 4.81 10.05
C LEU A 31 -19.14 5.23 10.91
N GLY A 32 -19.48 4.42 11.92
CA GLY A 32 -20.55 4.77 12.87
C GLY A 32 -20.24 6.04 13.67
N ALA A 33 -18.99 6.22 14.12
CA ALA A 33 -18.57 7.42 14.84
C ALA A 33 -18.59 8.69 13.97
N LEU A 34 -18.43 8.55 12.65
CA LEU A 34 -18.56 9.64 11.68
C LEU A 34 -20.02 9.96 11.32
N GLY A 35 -20.99 9.21 11.86
CA GLY A 35 -22.42 9.40 11.60
C GLY A 35 -22.94 8.71 10.34
N GLU A 36 -22.15 7.84 9.70
CA GLU A 36 -22.61 7.01 8.60
C GLU A 36 -23.42 5.81 9.10
N ASN A 37 -24.27 5.24 8.23
CA ASN A 37 -24.91 3.94 8.45
C ASN A 37 -24.05 2.84 7.79
N PRO A 38 -23.27 2.03 8.55
CA PRO A 38 -22.40 1.03 7.95
C PRO A 38 -23.13 -0.11 7.24
N ASP A 39 -24.42 -0.30 7.51
CA ASP A 39 -25.24 -1.36 6.93
C ASP A 39 -25.95 -0.93 5.63
N ARG A 40 -25.71 0.29 5.14
CA ARG A 40 -26.20 0.72 3.81
C ARG A 40 -25.45 0.00 2.69
N GLU A 41 -26.14 -0.29 1.59
CA GLU A 41 -25.63 -1.08 0.45
C GLU A 41 -24.18 -0.73 0.04
N GLY A 42 -23.87 0.55 -0.15
CA GLY A 42 -22.53 1.00 -0.55
C GLY A 42 -21.42 0.82 0.51
N LEU A 43 -21.78 0.68 1.80
CA LEU A 43 -20.83 0.55 2.90
C LEU A 43 -20.66 -0.86 3.44
N LEU A 44 -21.54 -1.81 3.10
CA LEU A 44 -21.47 -3.19 3.61
C LEU A 44 -20.07 -3.80 3.50
N ASN A 45 -19.43 -3.63 2.34
CA ASN A 45 -18.08 -4.15 2.07
C ASN A 45 -16.97 -3.12 2.32
N THR A 46 -17.28 -1.87 2.68
CA THR A 46 -16.27 -0.82 2.90
C THR A 46 -15.27 -1.20 4.00
N PRO A 47 -15.69 -1.72 5.17
CA PRO A 47 -14.74 -2.11 6.21
C PRO A 47 -13.68 -3.10 5.74
N THR A 48 -14.08 -4.14 5.00
CA THR A 48 -13.18 -5.14 4.44
C THR A 48 -12.27 -4.54 3.36
N ARG A 49 -12.82 -3.71 2.45
CA ARG A 49 -12.01 -3.03 1.42
C ARG A 49 -10.95 -2.13 2.03
N VAL A 50 -11.30 -1.32 3.03
CA VAL A 50 -10.34 -0.45 3.73
C VAL A 50 -9.28 -1.27 4.45
N ALA A 51 -9.66 -2.37 5.09
CA ALA A 51 -8.70 -3.26 5.75
C ALA A 51 -7.69 -3.86 4.77
N LYS A 52 -8.17 -4.37 3.62
CA LYS A 52 -7.31 -4.87 2.53
C LYS A 52 -6.39 -3.77 2.00
N ALA A 53 -6.92 -2.57 1.76
CA ALA A 53 -6.16 -1.42 1.30
C ALA A 53 -5.02 -1.05 2.26
N LEU A 54 -5.30 -0.94 3.56
CA LEU A 54 -4.30 -0.58 4.56
C LEU A 54 -3.20 -1.64 4.69
N ILE A 55 -3.55 -2.93 4.60
CA ILE A 55 -2.58 -4.03 4.60
C ILE A 55 -1.69 -3.96 3.36
N TYR A 56 -2.27 -3.72 2.18
CA TYR A 56 -1.52 -3.55 0.94
C TYR A 56 -0.57 -2.35 1.00
N LEU A 57 -1.07 -1.18 1.37
CA LEU A 57 -0.31 0.08 1.43
C LEU A 57 0.85 0.02 2.44
N THR A 58 0.79 -0.88 3.41
CA THR A 58 1.84 -1.09 4.43
C THR A 58 2.68 -2.35 4.22
N ASN A 59 2.48 -3.09 3.11
CA ASN A 59 3.17 -4.37 2.88
C ASN A 59 4.69 -4.23 2.69
N GLY A 60 5.17 -3.03 2.30
CA GLY A 60 6.59 -2.76 2.08
C GLY A 60 7.45 -2.97 3.32
N MET A 61 6.89 -2.78 4.53
CA MET A 61 7.63 -2.93 5.80
C MET A 61 8.12 -4.36 6.07
N LYS A 62 7.51 -5.35 5.42
CA LYS A 62 7.82 -6.78 5.62
C LYS A 62 8.55 -7.41 4.44
N LYS A 63 8.83 -6.65 3.37
CA LYS A 63 9.49 -7.17 2.17
C LYS A 63 11.01 -7.24 2.39
N PRO A 64 11.63 -8.43 2.26
CA PRO A 64 13.08 -8.54 2.34
C PRO A 64 13.75 -7.81 1.19
N LEU A 65 14.77 -7.00 1.48
CA LEU A 65 15.51 -6.25 0.45
C LEU A 65 16.11 -7.19 -0.62
N ALA A 66 16.60 -8.36 -0.21
CA ALA A 66 17.15 -9.36 -1.13
C ALA A 66 16.12 -9.83 -2.18
N GLU A 67 14.86 -9.99 -1.81
CA GLU A 67 13.79 -10.36 -2.75
C GLU A 67 13.45 -9.21 -3.71
N VAL A 68 13.51 -7.96 -3.22
CA VAL A 68 13.26 -6.77 -4.04
C VAL A 68 14.37 -6.54 -5.06
N ILE A 69 15.64 -6.75 -4.67
CA ILE A 69 16.80 -6.64 -5.58
C ILE A 69 16.84 -7.84 -6.56
N GLY A 70 16.52 -9.04 -6.07
CA GLY A 70 16.64 -10.27 -6.84
C GLY A 70 18.07 -10.48 -7.35
N ASN A 71 18.20 -10.78 -8.65
CA ASN A 71 19.49 -11.01 -9.33
C ASN A 71 19.93 -9.80 -10.19
N ALA A 72 19.40 -8.61 -9.92
CA ALA A 72 19.62 -7.42 -10.74
C ALA A 72 20.90 -6.63 -10.37
N LEU A 73 21.98 -7.33 -10.01
CA LEU A 73 23.29 -6.74 -9.73
C LEU A 73 24.28 -7.16 -10.82
N PHE A 74 24.92 -6.16 -11.45
CA PHE A 74 25.81 -6.34 -12.58
C PHE A 74 27.12 -5.60 -12.34
N ALA A 75 28.24 -6.20 -12.77
CA ALA A 75 29.53 -5.51 -12.72
C ALA A 75 29.52 -4.31 -13.67
N SER A 76 30.05 -3.18 -13.21
CA SER A 76 30.14 -1.93 -13.98
C SER A 76 31.57 -1.39 -13.87
N GLN A 77 32.08 -0.83 -14.97
CA GLN A 77 33.30 -0.01 -14.97
C GLN A 77 32.98 1.50 -14.98
N ASN A 78 31.69 1.86 -14.93
CA ASN A 78 31.24 3.25 -14.95
C ASN A 78 31.54 3.94 -13.61
N ASP A 79 32.25 5.05 -13.65
CA ASP A 79 32.54 5.95 -12.53
C ASP A 79 31.79 7.29 -12.64
N GLU A 80 30.85 7.41 -13.58
CA GLU A 80 29.98 8.57 -13.76
C GLU A 80 28.63 8.42 -13.03
N LEU A 81 27.98 9.56 -12.74
CA LEU A 81 26.68 9.62 -12.09
C LEU A 81 25.58 8.95 -12.94
N VAL A 82 24.91 7.95 -12.36
CA VAL A 82 23.67 7.38 -12.88
C VAL A 82 22.49 8.05 -12.17
N VAL A 83 21.50 8.51 -12.94
CA VAL A 83 20.29 9.14 -12.41
C VAL A 83 19.04 8.43 -12.92
N VAL A 84 18.19 8.00 -11.99
CA VAL A 84 16.83 7.52 -12.25
C VAL A 84 15.87 8.60 -11.75
N ARG A 85 15.09 9.20 -12.64
CA ARG A 85 14.21 10.33 -12.32
C ARG A 85 12.75 9.97 -12.49
N ASN A 86 11.91 10.78 -11.85
CA ASN A 86 10.46 10.76 -12.01
C ASN A 86 9.85 9.39 -11.62
N ILE A 87 10.37 8.78 -10.56
CA ILE A 87 9.78 7.57 -9.97
C ILE A 87 8.56 8.00 -9.18
N GLU A 88 7.38 7.70 -9.69
CA GLU A 88 6.12 7.95 -8.99
C GLU A 88 6.05 7.10 -7.71
N PHE A 89 5.66 7.71 -6.59
CA PHE A 89 5.46 7.00 -5.34
C PHE A 89 4.19 7.42 -4.62
N TYR A 90 3.65 6.45 -3.87
CA TYR A 90 2.49 6.60 -3.01
C TYR A 90 2.87 6.08 -1.63
N SER A 91 2.57 6.86 -0.59
CA SER A 91 2.83 6.50 0.80
C SER A 91 1.68 6.96 1.70
N LEU A 92 1.79 6.66 3.00
CA LEU A 92 0.86 7.11 4.03
C LEU A 92 1.63 7.91 5.08
N CYS A 93 1.13 9.10 5.42
CA CYS A 93 1.64 9.88 6.54
C CYS A 93 1.27 9.19 7.86
N GLU A 94 2.25 8.81 8.67
CA GLU A 94 1.99 8.12 9.95
C GLU A 94 1.19 8.96 10.97
N HIS A 95 1.28 10.29 10.89
CA HIS A 95 0.57 11.19 11.81
C HIS A 95 -0.95 11.22 11.60
N HIS A 96 -1.39 11.00 10.36
CA HIS A 96 -2.80 11.22 9.97
C HIS A 96 -3.40 10.05 9.18
N MET A 97 -2.57 9.09 8.77
CA MET A 97 -2.92 7.99 7.86
C MET A 97 -3.50 8.47 6.52
N LEU A 98 -3.09 9.67 6.07
CA LEU A 98 -3.50 10.24 4.79
C LEU A 98 -2.42 10.02 3.71
N PRO A 99 -2.80 9.94 2.42
CA PRO A 99 -1.85 9.73 1.34
C PRO A 99 -0.79 10.84 1.22
N ILE A 100 0.45 10.43 0.97
CA ILE A 100 1.52 11.28 0.44
C ILE A 100 1.78 10.78 -0.97
N ILE A 101 1.65 11.67 -1.96
CA ILE A 101 1.78 11.34 -3.39
C ILE A 101 2.86 12.25 -3.97
N GLY A 102 3.81 11.68 -4.71
CA GLY A 102 4.87 12.48 -5.29
C GLY A 102 5.79 11.70 -6.21
N HIS A 103 6.98 12.28 -6.44
CA HIS A 103 8.03 11.70 -7.26
C HIS A 103 9.34 11.65 -6.48
N VAL A 104 10.14 10.63 -6.75
CA VAL A 104 11.51 10.47 -6.24
C VAL A 104 12.48 10.45 -7.42
N ASP A 105 13.56 11.21 -7.27
CA ASP A 105 14.73 11.15 -8.14
C ASP A 105 15.87 10.51 -7.33
N ILE A 106 16.53 9.50 -7.91
CA ILE A 106 17.65 8.76 -7.31
C ILE A 106 18.90 9.00 -8.16
N GLY A 107 19.98 9.44 -7.53
CA GLY A 107 21.30 9.53 -8.15
C GLY A 107 22.30 8.66 -7.39
N TYR A 108 23.13 7.90 -8.10
CA TYR A 108 24.22 7.12 -7.51
C TYR A 108 25.42 7.04 -8.46
N ILE A 109 26.61 6.88 -7.90
CA ILE A 109 27.83 6.53 -8.66
C ILE A 109 28.09 5.04 -8.38
N PRO A 110 28.16 4.18 -9.41
CA PRO A 110 28.32 2.73 -9.27
C PRO A 110 29.59 2.29 -8.55
#